data_AF-A0A5J4PZF8-F1
#
_entry.id   AF-A0A5J4PZF8-F1
#
_cell.length_a   1.000
_cell.length_b   1.000
_cell.length_c   1.000
_cell.angle_alpha   90.00
_cell.angle_beta   90.00
_cell.angle_gamma   90.00
#
_symmetry.space_group_name_H-M   'P 1'
#
loop_
_entity.id
_entity.type
_entity.pdbx_description
1 polymer ?
#
loop_
_entity_poly.entity_id
_entity_poly.type
_entity_poly.pdbx_seq_one_letter_code
_entity_poly.pdbx_strand_id
1 'polypeptide(L)'
;SDGIVVGGGAVDVAVNVAIEEWARTMGGSSGEGASREQLAAELWAASLLTIPKTLALNAAKDATELIAQLRAVHSKSQKEEGFQDLRFYGLDLINGK
;
A
#
# COMPACT_ATOMS: atom_id res chain seq x y z
N SER A 1 -9.42 1.01 24.40
CA SER A 1 -9.81 0.15 23.26
C SER A 1 -8.55 -0.50 22.79
N ASP A 2 -8.41 -1.81 22.97
CA ASP A 2 -7.15 -2.51 22.69
C ASP A 2 -7.22 -3.07 21.27
N GLY A 3 -7.01 -2.20 20.28
CA GLY A 3 -7.04 -2.56 18.87
C GLY A 3 -5.76 -3.30 18.46
N ILE A 4 -5.91 -4.48 17.87
CA ILE A 4 -4.82 -5.24 17.24
C ILE A 4 -4.87 -5.07 15.72
N VAL A 5 -3.70 -5.11 15.08
CA VAL A 5 -3.56 -5.04 13.62
C VAL A 5 -2.74 -6.21 13.11
N VAL A 6 -2.95 -6.56 11.85
CA VAL A 6 -2.14 -7.57 11.16
C VAL A 6 -0.74 -7.03 10.82
N GLY A 7 0.27 -7.89 10.97
CA GLY A 7 1.66 -7.58 10.66
C GLY A 7 2.01 -7.73 9.18
N GLY A 8 3.29 -7.99 8.88
CA GLY A 8 3.75 -8.25 7.51
C GLY A 8 3.60 -7.06 6.55
N GLY A 9 3.48 -5.83 7.07
CA GLY A 9 3.29 -4.61 6.27
C GLY A 9 1.90 -4.47 5.65
N ALA A 10 0.91 -5.24 6.10
CA ALA A 10 -0.47 -5.15 5.62
C ALA A 10 -1.06 -3.75 5.80
N VAL A 11 -0.86 -3.13 6.96
CA VAL A 11 -1.37 -1.78 7.26
C VAL A 11 -0.68 -0.74 6.38
N ASP A 12 0.64 -0.80 6.26
CA ASP A 12 1.42 0.15 5.44
C ASP A 12 0.97 0.13 3.97
N VAL A 13 0.73 -1.06 3.42
CA VAL A 13 0.28 -1.20 2.03
C VAL A 13 -1.19 -0.81 1.85
N ALA A 14 -2.06 -1.14 2.80
CA ALA A 14 -3.45 -0.68 2.77
C ALA A 14 -3.53 0.84 2.70
N VAL A 15 -2.75 1.51 3.56
CA VAL A 15 -2.69 2.97 3.65
C VAL A 15 -2.03 3.57 2.40
N ASN A 16 -0.95 2.98 1.89
CA ASN A 16 -0.33 3.38 0.60
C ASN A 16 -1.37 3.44 -0.53
N VAL A 17 -2.12 2.36 -0.74
CA VAL A 17 -3.10 2.28 -1.83
C VAL A 17 -4.22 3.31 -1.65
N ALA A 18 -4.69 3.49 -0.41
CA ALA A 18 -5.76 4.45 -0.11
C ALA A 18 -5.32 5.90 -0.37
N ILE A 19 -4.10 6.27 0.04
CA ILE A 19 -3.56 7.62 -0.17
C ILE A 19 -3.31 7.87 -1.65
N GLU A 20 -2.77 6.89 -2.39
CA GLU A 20 -2.55 7.05 -3.83
C GLU A 20 -3.86 7.27 -4.58
N GLU A 21 -4.92 6.54 -4.23
CA GLU A 21 -6.25 6.75 -4.81
C GLU A 21 -6.81 8.12 -4.42
N TRP A 22 -6.67 8.52 -3.16
CA TRP A 22 -7.09 9.85 -2.71
C TRP A 22 -6.32 10.97 -3.42
N ALA A 23 -5.00 10.84 -3.57
CA ALA A 23 -4.13 11.79 -4.25
C ALA A 23 -4.53 11.99 -5.71
N ARG A 24 -4.94 10.91 -6.40
CA ARG A 24 -5.50 11.00 -7.76
C ARG A 24 -6.76 11.86 -7.83
N THR A 25 -7.57 11.91 -6.78
CA THR A 25 -8.78 12.75 -6.77
C THR A 25 -8.49 14.23 -6.52
N MET A 26 -7.30 14.57 -5.99
CA MET A 26 -6.88 15.96 -5.77
C MET A 26 -6.40 16.67 -7.05
N GLY A 27 -6.00 15.92 -8.09
CA GLY A 27 -5.61 16.47 -9.39
C GLY A 27 -6.83 16.96 -10.17
N GLY A 28 -7.21 18.23 -9.98
CA GLY A 28 -8.35 18.88 -10.64
C GLY A 28 -8.12 19.20 -12.14
N SER A 29 -9.22 19.48 -12.85
CA SER A 29 -9.37 19.66 -14.31
C SER A 29 -8.70 20.90 -14.93
N SER A 30 -7.89 21.64 -14.20
CA SER A 30 -7.16 22.80 -14.70
C SER A 30 -5.83 22.30 -15.26
N GLY A 31 -5.46 22.67 -16.50
CA GLY A 31 -4.20 22.29 -17.14
C GLY A 31 -2.91 22.80 -16.46
N GLU A 32 -2.99 23.13 -15.17
CA GLU A 32 -1.86 23.35 -14.28
C GLU A 32 -1.44 21.99 -13.70
N GLY A 33 -0.14 21.71 -13.63
CA GLY A 33 0.39 20.42 -13.18
C GLY A 33 -0.01 20.05 -11.74
N ALA A 34 0.44 18.88 -11.27
CA ALA A 34 0.11 18.34 -9.95
C ALA A 34 0.23 19.38 -8.82
N SER A 35 -0.79 19.47 -7.96
CA SER A 35 -0.78 20.37 -6.81
C SER A 35 0.32 19.99 -5.82
N ARG A 36 0.76 20.94 -4.99
CA ARG A 36 1.79 20.66 -3.97
C ARG A 36 1.31 19.60 -2.98
N GLU A 37 0.02 19.63 -2.67
CA GLU A 37 -0.67 18.70 -1.80
C GLU A 37 -0.71 17.29 -2.40
N GLN A 38 -0.97 17.18 -3.72
CA GLN A 38 -0.91 15.91 -4.43
C GLN A 38 0.50 15.30 -4.39
N LEU A 39 1.53 16.10 -4.70
CA LEU A 39 2.92 15.63 -4.65
C LEU A 39 3.33 15.19 -3.24
N ALA A 40 2.92 15.95 -2.21
CA ALA A 40 3.19 15.57 -0.83
C ALA A 40 2.52 14.24 -0.45
N ALA A 41 1.28 14.03 -0.88
CA ALA A 41 0.55 12.79 -0.65
C ALA A 41 1.18 11.59 -1.37
N GLU A 42 1.61 11.76 -2.62
CA GLU A 42 2.30 10.72 -3.40
C GLU A 42 3.64 10.32 -2.75
N LEU A 43 4.43 11.30 -2.30
CA LEU A 43 5.69 11.05 -1.60
C LEU A 43 5.47 10.34 -0.26
N TRP A 44 4.44 10.73 0.49
CA TRP A 44 4.10 10.06 1.73
C TRP A 44 3.66 8.61 1.48
N ALA A 45 2.79 8.38 0.49
CA ALA A 45 2.37 7.04 0.12
C ALA A 45 3.56 6.16 -0.28
N ALA A 46 4.53 6.69 -1.03
CA ALA A 46 5.74 5.97 -1.40
C ALA A 46 6.61 5.60 -0.18
N SER A 47 6.68 6.48 0.82
CA SER A 47 7.46 6.27 2.04
C SER A 47 6.96 5.08 2.89
N LEU A 48 5.64 4.81 2.87
CA LEU A 48 5.02 3.71 3.62
C LEU A 48 5.52 2.34 3.15
N LEU A 49 5.93 2.21 1.88
CA LEU A 49 6.45 0.95 1.35
C LEU A 49 7.85 0.58 1.88
N THR A 50 8.49 1.43 2.68
CA THR A 50 9.84 1.18 3.23
C THR A 50 9.87 -0.07 4.10
N ILE A 51 8.96 -0.17 5.09
CA ILE A 51 8.92 -1.30 6.03
C ILE A 51 8.73 -2.64 5.30
N PRO A 52 7.68 -2.83 4.46
CA PRO A 52 7.48 -4.12 3.81
C PRO A 52 8.59 -4.45 2.80
N LYS A 53 9.21 -3.46 2.13
CA LYS A 53 10.38 -3.68 1.28
C LYS A 53 11.57 -4.20 2.10
N THR A 54 11.87 -3.55 3.23
CA THR A 54 12.96 -3.98 4.10
C THR A 54 12.72 -5.38 4.65
N LEU A 55 11.49 -5.73 5.03
CA LEU A 55 11.14 -7.09 5.45
C LEU A 55 11.41 -8.14 4.36
N ALA A 56 10.96 -7.88 3.12
CA ALA A 56 11.19 -8.78 1.99
C ALA A 56 12.68 -8.95 1.66
N LEU A 57 13.45 -7.85 1.69
CA LEU A 57 14.90 -7.87 1.46
C LEU A 57 15.63 -8.66 2.56
N ASN A 58 15.28 -8.44 3.82
CA ASN A 58 15.87 -9.16 4.96
C ASN A 58 15.53 -10.66 4.93
N ALA A 59 14.40 -11.03 4.34
CA ALA A 59 14.00 -12.42 4.12
C ALA A 59 14.61 -13.04 2.85
N ALA A 60 15.53 -12.34 2.16
CA ALA A 60 16.13 -12.75 0.89
C ALA A 60 15.10 -13.10 -0.20
N LYS A 61 14.00 -12.34 -0.26
CA LYS A 61 12.94 -12.47 -1.28
C LYS A 61 12.99 -11.30 -2.28
N ASP A 62 12.31 -11.46 -3.42
CA ASP A 62 12.14 -10.36 -4.37
C ASP A 62 11.15 -9.34 -3.82
N ALA A 63 11.68 -8.24 -3.31
CA ALA A 63 10.88 -7.16 -2.76
C ALA A 63 10.02 -6.45 -3.81
N THR A 64 10.41 -6.44 -5.08
CA THR A 64 9.61 -5.81 -6.14
C THR A 64 8.37 -6.65 -6.42
N GLU A 65 8.56 -7.96 -6.57
CA GLU A 65 7.47 -8.91 -6.81
C GLU A 65 6.48 -8.94 -5.64
N LEU A 66 6.97 -9.13 -4.40
CA LEU A 66 6.10 -9.26 -3.23
C LEU A 66 5.30 -7.99 -2.94
N ILE A 67 5.92 -6.82 -3.10
CA ILE A 67 5.21 -5.54 -2.90
C ILE A 67 4.16 -5.32 -3.99
N ALA A 68 4.45 -5.70 -5.23
CA ALA A 68 3.48 -5.60 -6.32
C ALA A 68 2.26 -6.50 -6.07
N GLN A 69 2.47 -7.75 -5.63
CA GLN A 69 1.40 -8.68 -5.27
C GLN A 69 0.59 -8.14 -4.08
N LEU A 70 1.26 -7.70 -3.03
CA LEU A 70 0.61 -7.15 -1.83
C LEU A 70 -0.25 -5.92 -2.18
N ARG A 71 0.26 -5.00 -3.00
CA ARG A 71 -0.51 -3.83 -3.48
C ARG A 71 -1.71 -4.23 -4.33
N ALA A 72 -1.59 -5.26 -5.18
CA ALA A 72 -2.71 -5.76 -5.96
C ALA A 72 -3.84 -6.31 -5.07
N VAL A 73 -3.49 -7.08 -4.03
CA VAL A 73 -4.44 -7.64 -3.05
C VAL A 73 -5.15 -6.51 -2.28
N HIS A 74 -4.41 -5.50 -1.83
CA HIS A 74 -4.99 -4.35 -1.12
C HIS A 74 -5.81 -3.43 -2.03
N SER A 75 -5.42 -3.26 -3.30
CA SER A 75 -6.26 -2.55 -4.26
C SER A 75 -7.56 -3.28 -4.52
N LYS A 76 -7.55 -4.61 -4.53
CA LYS A 76 -8.76 -5.43 -4.67
C LYS A 76 -9.68 -5.26 -3.47
N SER A 77 -9.14 -5.29 -2.25
CA SER A 77 -9.92 -5.17 -1.01
C SER A 77 -10.65 -3.84 -0.88
N GLN A 78 -10.11 -2.77 -1.48
CA GLN A 78 -10.67 -1.42 -1.43
C GLN A 78 -11.66 -1.13 -2.57
N LYS A 79 -11.58 -1.83 -3.71
CA LYS A 79 -12.35 -1.53 -4.93
C LYS A 79 -13.47 -2.52 -5.23
N GLU A 80 -13.31 -3.78 -4.87
CA GLU A 80 -14.25 -4.85 -5.23
C GLU A 80 -15.09 -5.29 -4.04
N GLU A 81 -16.42 -5.27 -4.20
CA GLU A 81 -17.32 -5.85 -3.20
C GLU A 81 -17.12 -7.37 -3.08
N GLY A 82 -17.12 -7.88 -1.85
CA GLY A 82 -16.91 -9.29 -1.55
C GLY A 82 -15.45 -9.67 -1.27
N PHE A 83 -14.51 -8.72 -1.39
CA PHE A 83 -13.08 -8.94 -1.13
C PHE A 83 -12.52 -8.13 0.05
N GLN A 84 -13.39 -7.56 0.90
CA GLN A 84 -12.98 -6.64 1.98
C GLN A 84 -12.04 -7.30 3.00
N ASP A 85 -12.14 -8.61 3.21
CA ASP A 85 -11.27 -9.35 4.13
C ASP A 85 -9.80 -9.40 3.67
N LEU A 86 -9.54 -9.17 2.38
CA LEU A 86 -8.17 -9.08 1.83
C LEU A 86 -7.39 -7.89 2.39
N ARG A 87 -8.04 -6.91 3.05
CA ARG A 87 -7.37 -5.81 3.76
C ARG A 87 -6.43 -6.27 4.87
N PHE A 88 -6.55 -7.53 5.29
CA PHE A 88 -5.72 -8.11 6.33
C PHE A 88 -4.53 -8.93 5.79
N TYR A 89 -4.36 -8.99 4.47
CA TYR A 89 -3.25 -9.71 3.83
C TYR A 89 -1.93 -8.98 4.04
N GLY A 90 -0.90 -9.70 4.50
CA GLY A 90 0.45 -9.19 4.73
C GLY A 90 1.49 -10.21 4.26
N LEU A 91 2.76 -9.81 4.25
CA LEU A 91 3.86 -10.67 3.79
C LEU A 91 4.06 -11.88 4.69
N ASP A 92 4.05 -13.06 4.10
CA ASP A 92 4.57 -14.30 4.67
C ASP A 92 6.05 -14.45 4.28
N LEU A 93 6.93 -14.03 5.20
CA LEU A 93 8.38 -14.01 4.96
C LEU A 93 9.00 -15.42 4.99
N ILE A 94 8.33 -16.40 5.59
CA ILE A 94 8.81 -17.78 5.66
C ILE A 94 8.66 -18.42 4.28
N ASN A 95 7.44 -18.32 3.72
CA ASN A 95 7.12 -18.91 2.44
C ASN A 95 7.44 -17.99 1.25
N GLY A 96 7.62 -16.68 1.48
CA GLY A 96 7.83 -15.68 0.44
C GLY A 96 6.57 -15.42 -0.38
N LYS A 97 5.46 -15.11 0.30
CA LYS A 97 4.14 -14.85 -0.30
C LYS A 97 3.46 -13.63 0.31
#